data_AF-A0A934IHY4-F1
#
_entry.id   AF-A0A934IHY4-F1
#
_cell.length_a   1.000
_cell.length_b   1.000
_cell.length_c   1.000
_cell.angle_alpha   90.00
_cell.angle_beta   90.00
_cell.angle_gamma   90.00
#
_symmetry.space_group_name_H-M   'P 1'
#
loop_
_entity.id
_entity.type
_entity.pdbx_description
1 polymer ?
#
loop_
_entity_poly.entity_id
_entity_poly.type
_entity_poly.pdbx_seq_one_letter_code
_entity_poly.pdbx_strand_id
1 'polypeptide(L)'
;MAVDVVIFDIGNVLIEWQPERFYDREIGRDRREAMFAEVDLHGMNDRVDRGEPFRDVIYEVADATPDWRDEIRMWHDRWIELAHPVIPHSVALMRRLRSKGVPVWSLTNFGVESFAYAATQFDFLSEFDRDFVSGHMGVIKPDPRIYEMVEAASPFAPDRLLFTDDRADNITAAAARGWQTHPFTGPEGWADRLVAEGLLSPAEAAP
;
A
#
# COMPACT_ATOMS: atom_id res chain seq x y z
N MET A 1 13.78 -6.23 -20.61
CA MET A 1 12.94 -7.44 -20.78
C MET A 1 11.51 -6.94 -20.87
N ALA A 2 10.61 -7.55 -21.65
CA ALA A 2 9.28 -6.98 -21.79
C ALA A 2 8.49 -7.10 -20.47
N VAL A 3 7.74 -6.06 -20.12
CA VAL A 3 6.82 -6.03 -18.98
C VAL A 3 5.41 -6.30 -19.50
N ASP A 4 4.72 -7.30 -18.93
CA ASP A 4 3.34 -7.64 -19.30
C ASP A 4 2.31 -7.11 -18.30
N VAL A 5 2.72 -6.84 -17.05
CA VAL A 5 1.84 -6.29 -16.00
C VAL A 5 2.62 -5.40 -15.05
N VAL A 6 1.95 -4.34 -14.60
CA VAL A 6 2.47 -3.39 -13.62
C VAL A 6 1.74 -3.58 -12.30
N ILE A 7 2.48 -3.78 -11.22
CA ILE A 7 1.96 -4.04 -9.88
C ILE A 7 2.32 -2.85 -8.99
N PHE A 8 1.32 -2.26 -8.35
CA PHE A 8 1.48 -1.12 -7.45
C PHE A 8 1.27 -1.57 -6.01
N ASP A 9 2.13 -1.14 -5.09
CA ASP A 9 1.66 -0.90 -3.73
C ASP A 9 0.68 0.29 -3.67
N ILE A 10 -0.04 0.42 -2.57
CA ILE A 10 -1.00 1.50 -2.33
C ILE A 10 -0.44 2.52 -1.34
N GLY A 11 -0.03 2.07 -0.15
CA GLY A 11 0.51 2.95 0.89
C GLY A 11 1.81 3.61 0.42
N ASN A 12 1.92 4.93 0.60
CA ASN A 12 3.02 5.78 0.11
C ASN A 12 3.34 5.69 -1.39
N VAL A 13 2.50 5.03 -2.20
CA VAL A 13 2.64 4.93 -3.66
C VAL A 13 1.47 5.59 -4.37
N LEU A 14 0.24 5.30 -3.97
CA LEU A 14 -1.00 5.90 -4.50
C LEU A 14 -1.71 6.79 -3.48
N ILE A 15 -1.55 6.49 -2.19
CA ILE A 15 -2.10 7.23 -1.06
C ILE A 15 -1.01 7.36 -0.02
N GLU A 16 -0.80 8.53 0.54
CA GLU A 16 0.13 8.70 1.66
C GLU A 16 -0.32 7.88 2.87
N TRP A 17 0.64 7.17 3.46
CA TRP A 17 0.48 6.41 4.69
C TRP A 17 1.55 6.84 5.68
N GLN A 18 1.25 7.94 6.40
CA GLN A 18 2.11 8.50 7.46
C GLN A 18 1.26 8.83 8.71
N PRO A 19 0.82 7.80 9.47
CA PRO A 19 0.01 7.97 10.68
C PRO A 19 0.57 9.02 11.65
N GLU A 20 1.90 9.09 11.77
CA GLU A 20 2.62 10.04 12.61
C GLU A 20 2.19 11.49 12.36
N ARG A 21 1.99 11.88 11.09
CA ARG A 21 1.59 13.25 10.74
C ARG A 21 0.18 13.57 11.18
N PHE A 22 -0.73 12.60 11.14
CA PHE A 22 -2.07 12.76 11.68
C PHE A 22 -2.00 13.02 13.19
N TYR A 23 -1.33 12.14 13.93
CA TYR A 23 -1.23 12.27 15.38
C TYR A 23 -0.46 13.53 15.82
N ASP A 24 0.57 13.96 15.09
CA ASP A 24 1.25 15.23 15.35
C ASP A 24 0.30 16.43 15.35
N ARG A 25 -0.68 16.44 14.43
CA ARG A 25 -1.70 17.50 14.35
C ARG A 25 -2.76 17.38 15.44
N GLU A 26 -3.20 16.15 15.74
CA GLU A 26 -4.34 15.91 16.63
C GLU A 26 -3.98 16.02 18.11
N ILE A 27 -2.82 15.48 18.50
CA ILE A 27 -2.45 15.36 19.92
C ILE A 27 -1.10 16.02 20.25
N GLY A 28 -0.40 16.52 19.23
CA GLY A 28 0.92 17.13 19.37
C GLY A 28 2.04 16.09 19.36
N ARG A 29 3.20 16.52 18.83
CA ARG A 29 4.36 15.65 18.60
C ARG A 29 4.85 14.92 19.85
N ASP A 30 5.00 15.63 20.98
CA ASP A 30 5.50 15.02 22.21
C ASP A 30 4.58 13.88 22.71
N ARG A 31 3.26 14.07 22.61
CA ARG A 31 2.28 13.07 23.02
C ARG A 31 2.24 11.90 22.05
N ARG A 32 2.34 12.18 20.74
CA ARG A 32 2.46 11.15 19.70
C ARG A 32 3.72 10.31 19.89
N GLU A 33 4.88 10.92 20.09
CA GLU A 33 6.14 10.21 20.29
C GLU A 33 6.10 9.33 21.54
N ALA A 34 5.52 9.83 22.65
CA ALA A 34 5.33 9.03 23.86
C ALA A 34 4.44 7.81 23.61
N MET A 35 3.29 7.98 22.93
CA MET A 35 2.39 6.88 22.61
C MET A 35 3.04 5.84 21.70
N PHE A 36 3.70 6.25 20.61
CA PHE A 36 4.35 5.34 19.66
C PHE A 36 5.57 4.61 20.27
N ALA A 37 6.16 5.16 21.34
CA ALA A 37 7.23 4.49 22.08
C ALA A 37 6.70 3.45 23.08
N GLU A 38 5.49 3.65 23.61
CA GLU A 38 4.87 2.76 24.61
C GLU A 38 4.02 1.65 23.96
N VAL A 39 3.37 1.96 22.84
CA VAL A 39 2.41 1.07 22.16
C VAL A 39 2.89 0.77 20.75
N ASP A 40 3.01 -0.52 20.42
CA ASP A 40 3.38 -0.98 19.08
C ASP A 40 2.19 -0.86 18.10
N LEU A 41 1.90 0.36 17.66
CA LEU A 41 0.81 0.64 16.74
C LEU A 41 1.04 0.06 15.34
N HIS A 42 2.30 -0.06 14.93
CA HIS A 42 2.66 -0.69 13.66
C HIS A 42 2.45 -2.21 13.73
N GLY A 43 2.86 -2.87 14.81
CA GLY A 43 2.55 -4.29 15.05
C GLY A 43 1.05 -4.57 15.22
N MET A 44 0.31 -3.62 15.81
CA MET A 44 -1.16 -3.65 15.84
C MET A 44 -1.74 -3.57 14.41
N ASN A 45 -1.25 -2.65 13.57
CA ASN A 45 -1.68 -2.55 12.18
C ASN A 45 -1.32 -3.81 11.37
N ASP A 46 -0.16 -4.43 11.62
CA ASP A 46 0.24 -5.68 10.98
C ASP A 46 -0.74 -6.84 11.29
N ARG A 47 -1.39 -6.86 12.45
CA ARG A 47 -2.46 -7.85 12.76
C ARG A 47 -3.66 -7.65 11.84
N VAL A 48 -4.09 -6.41 11.68
CA VAL A 48 -5.19 -6.01 10.78
C VAL A 48 -4.83 -6.36 9.33
N ASP A 49 -3.60 -6.05 8.89
CA ASP A 49 -3.13 -6.35 7.54
C ASP A 49 -2.97 -7.86 7.29
N ARG A 50 -2.87 -8.70 8.32
CA ARG A 50 -2.95 -10.17 8.20
C ARG A 50 -4.39 -10.70 8.19
N GLY A 51 -5.39 -9.83 8.31
CA GLY A 51 -6.81 -10.18 8.18
C GLY A 51 -7.55 -10.36 9.50
N GLU A 52 -6.98 -9.97 10.63
CA GLU A 52 -7.75 -9.89 11.88
C GLU A 52 -8.82 -8.76 11.80
N PRO A 53 -9.96 -8.89 12.52
CA PRO A 53 -11.04 -7.90 12.45
C PRO A 53 -10.56 -6.51 12.87
N PHE A 54 -10.77 -5.51 12.01
CA PHE A 54 -10.10 -4.21 12.13
C PHE A 54 -10.47 -3.53 13.43
N ARG A 55 -11.77 -3.38 13.70
CA ARG A 55 -12.25 -2.74 14.92
C ARG A 55 -11.79 -3.46 16.18
N ASP A 56 -11.87 -4.79 16.19
CA ASP A 56 -11.61 -5.57 17.40
C ASP A 56 -10.15 -5.47 17.80
N VAL A 57 -9.21 -5.57 16.85
CA VAL A 57 -7.77 -5.39 17.12
C VAL A 57 -7.47 -4.01 17.72
N ILE A 58 -7.98 -2.94 17.09
CA ILE A 58 -7.72 -1.57 17.56
C ILE A 58 -8.29 -1.35 18.97
N TYR A 59 -9.53 -1.81 19.21
CA TYR A 59 -10.19 -1.61 20.50
C TYR A 59 -9.61 -2.50 21.60
N GLU A 60 -9.15 -3.72 21.28
CA GLU A 60 -8.42 -4.59 22.20
C GLU A 60 -7.16 -3.90 22.72
N VAL A 61 -6.34 -3.34 21.84
CA VAL A 61 -5.11 -2.60 22.21
C VAL A 61 -5.47 -1.35 23.01
N ALA A 62 -6.46 -0.56 22.55
CA ALA A 62 -6.91 0.65 23.25
C ALA A 62 -7.44 0.36 24.67
N ASP A 63 -8.11 -0.77 24.88
CA ASP A 63 -8.66 -1.15 26.18
C ASP A 63 -7.55 -1.65 27.13
N ALA A 64 -6.49 -2.25 26.59
CA ALA A 64 -5.30 -2.70 27.32
C ALA A 64 -4.36 -1.55 27.74
N THR A 65 -4.44 -0.38 27.08
CA THR A 65 -3.63 0.80 27.39
C THR A 65 -4.53 2.02 27.70
N PRO A 66 -5.14 2.09 28.89
CA PRO A 66 -6.15 3.12 29.20
C PRO A 66 -5.69 4.57 29.04
N ASP A 67 -4.40 4.85 29.26
CA ASP A 67 -3.83 6.21 29.16
C ASP A 67 -3.73 6.73 27.71
N TRP A 68 -3.80 5.82 26.73
CA TRP A 68 -3.73 6.07 25.28
C TRP A 68 -5.01 5.67 24.54
N ARG A 69 -6.05 5.26 25.28
CA ARG A 69 -7.24 4.60 24.71
C ARG A 69 -7.91 5.41 23.61
N ASP A 70 -8.15 6.69 23.87
CA ASP A 70 -8.90 7.54 22.95
C ASP A 70 -8.08 7.81 21.68
N GLU A 71 -6.78 8.01 21.82
CA GLU A 71 -5.85 8.18 20.69
C GLU A 71 -5.76 6.92 19.84
N ILE A 72 -5.62 5.74 20.44
CA ILE A 72 -5.54 4.47 19.68
C ILE A 72 -6.83 4.22 18.89
N ARG A 73 -8.00 4.52 19.48
CA ARG A 73 -9.28 4.38 18.79
C ARG A 73 -9.40 5.27 17.55
N MET A 74 -8.68 6.40 17.50
CA MET A 74 -8.62 7.23 16.28
C MET A 74 -8.07 6.44 15.07
N TRP A 75 -7.22 5.43 15.29
CA TRP A 75 -6.70 4.57 14.22
C TRP A 75 -7.83 3.90 13.42
N HIS A 76 -8.88 3.45 14.11
CA HIS A 76 -10.08 2.89 13.47
C HIS A 76 -11.08 3.99 13.09
N ASP A 77 -11.46 4.83 14.06
CA ASP A 77 -12.60 5.74 13.94
C ASP A 77 -12.34 6.90 12.96
N ARG A 78 -11.06 7.19 12.68
CA ARG A 78 -10.61 8.24 11.75
C ARG A 78 -9.62 7.70 10.72
N TRP A 79 -9.73 6.41 10.37
CA TRP A 79 -8.82 5.73 9.45
C TRP A 79 -8.54 6.50 8.15
N ILE A 80 -9.58 7.08 7.53
CA ILE A 80 -9.42 7.77 6.25
C ILE A 80 -8.55 9.02 6.33
N GLU A 81 -8.45 9.63 7.51
CA GLU A 81 -7.60 10.80 7.75
C GLU A 81 -6.13 10.42 7.96
N LEU A 82 -5.85 9.15 8.26
CA LEU A 82 -4.49 8.57 8.30
C LEU A 82 -4.01 8.20 6.89
N ALA A 83 -4.91 7.66 6.07
CA ALA A 83 -4.65 7.27 4.68
C ALA A 83 -4.96 8.43 3.71
N HIS A 84 -4.21 9.53 3.81
CA HIS A 84 -4.41 10.75 3.00
C HIS A 84 -3.13 11.61 2.98
N PRO A 85 -2.84 12.38 1.90
CA PRO A 85 -3.59 12.53 0.65
C PRO A 85 -3.34 11.44 -0.39
N VAL A 86 -4.22 11.38 -1.39
CA VAL A 86 -3.95 10.70 -2.66
C VAL A 86 -2.75 11.36 -3.35
N ILE A 87 -1.92 10.56 -4.02
CA ILE A 87 -0.79 11.00 -4.86
C ILE A 87 -1.29 11.11 -6.30
N PRO A 88 -1.73 12.30 -6.79
CA PRO A 88 -2.55 12.38 -8.00
C PRO A 88 -1.81 11.93 -9.26
N HIS A 89 -0.51 12.24 -9.35
CA HIS A 89 0.32 11.83 -10.49
C HIS A 89 0.48 10.31 -10.54
N SER A 90 0.62 9.64 -9.41
CA SER A 90 0.71 8.17 -9.35
C SER A 90 -0.59 7.50 -9.81
N VAL A 91 -1.75 8.01 -9.37
CA VAL A 91 -3.07 7.55 -9.84
C VAL A 91 -3.24 7.82 -11.34
N ALA A 92 -2.76 8.96 -11.85
CA ALA A 92 -2.80 9.26 -13.27
C ALA A 92 -1.95 8.29 -14.10
N LEU A 93 -0.74 7.92 -13.63
CA LEU A 93 0.10 6.90 -14.26
C LEU A 93 -0.60 5.54 -14.30
N MET A 94 -1.19 5.11 -13.18
CA MET A 94 -1.99 3.88 -13.09
C MET A 94 -3.12 3.86 -14.14
N ARG A 95 -3.93 4.92 -14.20
CA ARG A 95 -5.04 5.04 -15.18
C ARG A 95 -4.57 5.07 -16.63
N ARG A 96 -3.42 5.69 -16.92
CA ARG A 96 -2.85 5.76 -18.27
C ARG A 96 -2.30 4.42 -18.74
N LEU A 97 -1.70 3.63 -17.86
CA LEU A 97 -1.33 2.25 -18.18
C LEU A 97 -2.57 1.44 -18.59
N ARG A 98 -3.66 1.56 -17.82
CA ARG A 98 -4.92 0.88 -18.14
C ARG A 98 -5.52 1.33 -19.47
N SER A 99 -5.54 2.64 -19.76
CA SER A 99 -6.07 3.15 -21.04
C SER A 99 -5.24 2.69 -22.25
N LYS A 100 -3.97 2.34 -22.03
CA LYS A 100 -3.07 1.72 -23.00
C LYS A 100 -3.27 0.21 -23.16
N GLY A 101 -4.12 -0.40 -22.34
CA GLY A 101 -4.33 -1.84 -22.31
C GLY A 101 -3.21 -2.61 -21.60
N VAL A 102 -2.38 -1.93 -20.81
CA VAL A 102 -1.41 -2.57 -19.92
C VAL A 102 -2.15 -2.97 -18.64
N PRO A 103 -2.20 -4.26 -18.27
CA PRO A 103 -2.78 -4.70 -17.02
C PRO A 103 -2.13 -4.04 -15.81
N VAL A 104 -2.94 -3.62 -14.86
CA VAL A 104 -2.48 -3.04 -13.59
C VAL A 104 -3.08 -3.78 -12.42
N TRP A 105 -2.22 -4.27 -11.52
CA TRP A 105 -2.61 -4.98 -10.30
C TRP A 105 -2.19 -4.20 -9.05
N SER A 106 -2.84 -4.47 -7.92
CA SER A 106 -2.39 -4.02 -6.60
C SER A 106 -1.76 -5.17 -5.82
N LEU A 107 -0.69 -4.90 -5.05
CA LEU A 107 -0.16 -5.79 -4.02
C LEU A 107 0.12 -4.97 -2.76
N THR A 108 -0.77 -5.03 -1.78
CA THR A 108 -0.79 -4.11 -0.64
C THR A 108 -0.87 -4.83 0.69
N ASN A 109 -0.16 -4.29 1.69
CA ASN A 109 -0.45 -4.60 3.09
C ASN A 109 -1.64 -3.73 3.50
N PHE A 110 -2.81 -4.35 3.61
CA PHE A 110 -4.06 -3.67 3.93
C PHE A 110 -5.03 -4.66 4.59
N GLY A 111 -5.72 -4.22 5.64
CA GLY A 111 -6.79 -4.98 6.27
C GLY A 111 -8.04 -5.16 5.40
N VAL A 112 -8.82 -6.20 5.70
CA VAL A 112 -10.06 -6.54 4.96
C VAL A 112 -11.09 -5.41 5.05
N GLU A 113 -11.43 -5.00 6.27
CA GLU A 113 -12.49 -4.01 6.52
C GLU A 113 -12.03 -2.59 6.17
N SER A 114 -10.77 -2.26 6.46
CA SER A 114 -10.20 -0.96 6.13
C SER A 114 -10.06 -0.78 4.62
N PHE A 115 -9.70 -1.82 3.85
CA PHE A 115 -9.64 -1.75 2.38
C PHE A 115 -11.04 -1.56 1.78
N ALA A 116 -12.03 -2.33 2.26
CA ALA A 116 -13.41 -2.19 1.82
C ALA A 116 -13.94 -0.77 2.10
N TYR A 117 -13.63 -0.19 3.26
CA TYR A 117 -13.98 1.19 3.57
C TYR A 117 -13.24 2.19 2.67
N ALA A 118 -11.93 2.05 2.49
CA ALA A 118 -11.13 2.91 1.62
C ALA A 118 -11.63 2.93 0.18
N ALA A 119 -12.07 1.80 -0.37
CA ALA A 119 -12.64 1.71 -1.72
C ALA A 119 -13.96 2.49 -1.89
N THR A 120 -14.66 2.83 -0.80
CA THR A 120 -15.82 3.75 -0.85
C THR A 120 -15.44 5.22 -0.93
N GLN A 121 -14.18 5.55 -0.59
CA GLN A 121 -13.66 6.91 -0.48
C GLN A 121 -12.72 7.26 -1.65
N PHE A 122 -11.99 6.27 -2.16
CA PHE A 122 -11.03 6.40 -3.25
C PHE A 122 -11.46 5.54 -4.44
N ASP A 123 -12.01 6.19 -5.47
CA ASP A 123 -12.58 5.54 -6.65
C ASP A 123 -11.58 4.61 -7.36
N PHE A 124 -10.31 5.01 -7.48
CA PHE A 124 -9.28 4.26 -8.17
C PHE A 124 -8.95 2.91 -7.52
N LEU A 125 -9.30 2.68 -6.25
CA LEU A 125 -9.12 1.38 -5.62
C LEU A 125 -10.01 0.30 -6.23
N SER A 126 -11.09 0.70 -6.92
CA SER A 126 -11.96 -0.22 -7.67
C SER A 126 -11.54 -0.40 -9.14
N GLU A 127 -10.44 0.23 -9.55
CA GLU A 127 -10.01 0.25 -10.96
C GLU A 127 -8.95 -0.80 -11.29
N PHE A 128 -8.32 -1.46 -10.32
CA PHE A 128 -7.32 -2.48 -10.64
C PHE A 128 -7.93 -3.64 -11.42
N ASP A 129 -7.16 -4.21 -12.35
CA ASP A 129 -7.58 -5.41 -13.07
C ASP A 129 -7.51 -6.65 -12.17
N ARG A 130 -6.73 -6.55 -11.08
CA ARG A 130 -6.69 -7.54 -9.99
C ARG A 130 -6.09 -6.95 -8.71
N ASP A 131 -6.68 -7.32 -7.58
CA ASP A 131 -6.18 -6.94 -6.26
C ASP A 131 -5.57 -8.12 -5.49
N PHE A 132 -4.41 -7.87 -4.88
CA PHE A 132 -3.77 -8.77 -3.92
C PHE A 132 -3.63 -8.02 -2.58
N VAL A 133 -4.68 -8.15 -1.76
CA VAL A 133 -4.79 -7.51 -0.45
C VAL A 133 -4.37 -8.49 0.63
N SER A 134 -3.34 -8.14 1.42
CA SER A 134 -2.77 -9.02 2.44
C SER A 134 -3.82 -9.55 3.43
N GLY A 135 -4.80 -8.73 3.83
CA GLY A 135 -5.85 -9.12 4.76
C GLY A 135 -6.73 -10.25 4.22
N HIS A 136 -6.97 -10.28 2.91
CA HIS A 136 -7.67 -11.39 2.26
C HIS A 136 -6.77 -12.63 2.07
N MET A 137 -5.46 -12.43 2.01
CA MET A 137 -4.46 -13.47 1.74
C MET A 137 -3.94 -14.14 3.02
N GLY A 138 -4.09 -13.50 4.18
CA GLY A 138 -3.60 -13.98 5.47
C GLY A 138 -2.09 -13.84 5.65
N VAL A 139 -1.41 -13.09 4.79
CA VAL A 139 0.04 -12.91 4.78
C VAL A 139 0.37 -11.51 4.25
N ILE A 140 1.40 -10.89 4.82
CA ILE A 140 1.86 -9.52 4.48
C ILE A 140 3.21 -9.56 3.76
N LYS A 141 3.51 -8.56 2.94
CA LYS A 141 4.87 -8.26 2.49
C LYS A 141 5.75 -7.91 3.72
N PRO A 142 7.05 -8.27 3.73
CA PRO A 142 7.84 -8.89 2.65
C PRO A 142 7.90 -10.43 2.71
N ASP A 143 6.91 -11.11 3.33
CA ASP A 143 6.92 -12.57 3.40
C ASP A 143 6.93 -13.18 1.98
N PRO A 144 7.90 -14.06 1.63
CA PRO A 144 7.98 -14.67 0.30
C PRO A 144 6.68 -15.32 -0.18
N ARG A 145 5.85 -15.79 0.76
CA ARG A 145 4.58 -16.45 0.47
C ARG A 145 3.58 -15.54 -0.23
N ILE A 146 3.55 -14.23 0.07
CA ILE A 146 2.60 -13.32 -0.58
C ILE A 146 2.90 -13.21 -2.08
N TYR A 147 4.17 -13.16 -2.46
CA TYR A 147 4.62 -13.10 -3.85
C TYR A 147 4.38 -14.43 -4.58
N GLU A 148 4.57 -15.57 -3.91
CA GLU A 148 4.19 -16.89 -4.46
C GLU A 148 2.71 -16.96 -4.81
N MET A 149 1.87 -16.37 -3.97
CA MET A 149 0.42 -16.34 -4.20
C MET A 149 0.08 -15.47 -5.40
N VAL A 150 0.78 -14.34 -5.60
CA VAL A 150 0.65 -13.51 -6.82
C VAL A 150 1.09 -14.29 -8.06
N GLU A 151 2.23 -14.97 -8.01
CA GLU A 151 2.75 -15.76 -9.13
C GLU A 151 1.85 -16.92 -9.51
N ALA A 152 1.35 -17.68 -8.52
CA ALA A 152 0.43 -18.79 -8.75
C ALA A 152 -0.90 -18.33 -9.38
N ALA A 153 -1.28 -17.09 -9.09
CA ALA A 153 -2.43 -16.42 -9.64
C ALA A 153 -2.18 -15.83 -11.03
N SER A 154 -0.93 -15.49 -11.35
CA SER A 154 -0.50 -14.80 -12.56
C SER A 154 -0.38 -15.76 -13.74
N PRO A 155 -0.86 -15.41 -14.94
CA PRO A 155 -0.53 -16.15 -16.17
C PRO A 155 0.87 -15.79 -16.71
N PHE A 156 1.53 -14.78 -16.15
CA PHE A 156 2.82 -14.27 -16.61
C PHE A 156 3.98 -14.80 -15.77
N ALA A 157 5.13 -14.98 -16.41
CA ALA A 157 6.37 -15.34 -15.73
C ALA A 157 6.85 -14.21 -14.80
N PRO A 158 7.61 -14.52 -13.72
CA PRO A 158 8.10 -13.50 -12.78
C PRO A 158 8.84 -12.32 -13.43
N ASP A 159 9.65 -12.57 -14.47
CA ASP A 159 10.42 -11.53 -15.18
C ASP A 159 9.56 -10.56 -16.00
N ARG A 160 8.25 -10.83 -16.14
CA ARG A 160 7.26 -9.98 -16.81
C ARG A 160 6.51 -9.05 -15.86
N LEU A 161 6.67 -9.25 -14.55
CA LEU A 161 6.01 -8.48 -13.51
C LEU A 161 6.89 -7.28 -13.15
N LEU A 162 6.37 -6.06 -13.30
CA LEU A 162 7.05 -4.84 -12.83
C LEU A 162 6.36 -4.33 -11.57
N PHE A 163 7.05 -4.38 -10.42
CA PHE A 163 6.50 -4.00 -9.12
C PHE A 163 7.14 -2.73 -8.56
N THR A 164 6.32 -1.86 -7.98
CA THR A 164 6.76 -0.65 -7.30
C THR A 164 6.20 -0.58 -5.88
N ASP A 165 7.04 -0.22 -4.93
CA ASP A 165 6.78 -0.19 -3.49
C ASP A 165 7.78 0.77 -2.83
N ASP A 166 7.38 1.48 -1.79
CA ASP A 166 8.25 2.44 -1.08
C ASP A 166 9.24 1.74 -0.14
N ARG A 167 8.94 0.50 0.29
CA ARG A 167 9.76 -0.22 1.25
C ARG A 167 10.81 -1.11 0.56
N ALA A 168 12.06 -0.91 0.96
CA ALA A 168 13.20 -1.61 0.37
C ALA A 168 13.18 -3.15 0.60
N ASP A 169 12.60 -3.61 1.71
CA ASP A 169 12.44 -5.04 2.02
C ASP A 169 11.45 -5.70 1.06
N ASN A 170 10.33 -5.05 0.76
CA ASN A 170 9.34 -5.50 -0.20
C ASN A 170 9.94 -5.59 -1.62
N ILE A 171 10.70 -4.57 -2.02
CA ILE A 171 11.42 -4.56 -3.31
C ILE A 171 12.44 -5.69 -3.39
N THR A 172 13.23 -5.89 -2.33
CA THR A 172 14.24 -6.95 -2.28
C THR A 172 13.61 -8.34 -2.37
N ALA A 173 12.50 -8.57 -1.66
CA ALA A 173 11.77 -9.83 -1.68
C ALA A 173 11.21 -10.14 -3.08
N ALA A 174 10.61 -9.16 -3.76
CA ALA A 174 10.13 -9.33 -5.14
C ALA A 174 11.28 -9.59 -6.13
N ALA A 175 12.37 -8.83 -6.04
CA ALA A 175 13.54 -8.99 -6.90
C ALA A 175 14.21 -10.37 -6.75
N ALA A 176 14.27 -10.90 -5.51
CA ALA A 176 14.80 -12.25 -5.24
C ALA A 176 14.01 -13.37 -5.94
N ARG A 177 12.77 -13.08 -6.36
CA ARG A 177 11.90 -14.00 -7.10
C ARG A 177 11.94 -13.78 -8.61
N GLY A 178 12.80 -12.87 -9.08
CA GLY A 178 12.98 -12.57 -10.50
C GLY A 178 12.01 -11.53 -11.04
N TRP A 179 11.26 -10.83 -10.18
CA TRP A 179 10.41 -9.72 -10.61
C TRP A 179 11.28 -8.54 -11.04
N GLN A 180 10.78 -7.75 -11.99
CA GLN A 180 11.33 -6.42 -12.22
C GLN A 180 10.80 -5.49 -11.14
N THR A 181 11.66 -4.62 -10.59
CA THR A 181 11.27 -3.78 -9.45
C THR A 181 11.73 -2.34 -9.62
N HIS A 182 10.98 -1.41 -9.03
CA HIS A 182 11.34 -0.01 -8.89
C HIS A 182 11.07 0.45 -7.45
N PRO A 183 12.09 0.83 -6.67
CA PRO A 183 11.87 1.48 -5.37
C PRO A 183 11.14 2.81 -5.58
N PHE A 184 9.94 2.95 -5.00
CA PHE A 184 9.16 4.16 -5.16
C PHE A 184 9.67 5.25 -4.21
N THR A 185 10.19 6.34 -4.78
CA THR A 185 10.57 7.55 -4.03
C THR A 185 9.73 8.77 -4.40
N GLY A 186 8.76 8.58 -5.28
CA GLY A 186 7.94 9.63 -5.88
C GLY A 186 7.48 9.25 -7.28
N PRO A 187 6.38 9.87 -7.77
CA PRO A 187 5.78 9.51 -9.04
C PRO A 187 6.63 9.89 -10.25
N GLU A 188 7.59 10.83 -10.13
CA GLU A 188 8.49 11.22 -11.23
C GLU A 188 9.46 10.11 -11.60
N GLY A 189 10.13 9.51 -10.61
CA GLY A 189 11.04 8.37 -10.85
C GLY A 189 10.28 7.16 -11.40
N TRP A 190 9.04 6.99 -10.96
CA TRP A 190 8.17 5.94 -11.48
C TRP A 190 7.73 6.19 -12.92
N ALA A 191 7.35 7.43 -13.25
CA ALA A 191 7.06 7.87 -14.60
C ALA A 191 8.24 7.60 -15.55
N ASP A 192 9.46 7.98 -15.14
CA ASP A 192 10.68 7.74 -15.92
C ASP A 192 10.91 6.24 -16.16
N ARG A 193 10.66 5.40 -15.14
CA ARG A 193 10.74 3.94 -15.29
C ARG A 193 9.73 3.41 -16.29
N LEU A 194 8.46 3.83 -16.21
CA LEU A 194 7.42 3.39 -17.15
C LEU A 194 7.73 3.80 -18.60
N VAL A 195 8.35 4.98 -18.78
CA VAL A 195 8.84 5.44 -20.10
C VAL A 195 10.01 4.60 -20.59
N ALA A 196 10.98 4.28 -19.73
CA ALA A 196 12.14 3.47 -20.08
C ALA A 196 11.76 2.04 -20.53
N GLU A 197 10.68 1.49 -19.97
CA GLU A 197 10.10 0.21 -20.38
C GLU A 197 9.23 0.30 -21.65
N GLY A 198 9.00 1.52 -22.17
CA GLY A 198 8.16 1.75 -23.35
C GLY A 198 6.66 1.55 -23.09
N LEU A 199 6.24 1.53 -21.82
CA LEU A 199 4.84 1.37 -21.42
C LEU A 199 4.05 2.66 -21.61
N LEU A 200 4.71 3.80 -21.40
CA LEU A 200 4.19 5.15 -21.62
C LEU A 200 5.19 5.98 -22.43
N SER A 201 4.71 6.97 -23.17
CA SER A 201 5.54 8.04 -23.72
C SER A 201 5.80 9.13 -22.67
N PRO A 202 6.83 9.98 -22.84
CA PRO A 202 7.07 11.11 -21.92
C PRO A 202 5.86 12.04 -21.75
N ALA A 203 5.07 12.23 -22.80
CA ALA A 203 3.87 13.07 -22.75
C ALA A 203 2.74 12.44 -21.94
N GLU A 204 2.60 11.10 -22.01
CA GLU A 204 1.64 10.36 -21.19
C GLU A 204 2.11 10.29 -19.73
N ALA A 205 3.42 10.20 -19.48
CA ALA A 205 3.95 10.06 -18.14
C ALA A 205 4.02 11.39 -17.35
N ALA A 206 3.77 12.54 -17.99
CA ALA A 206 3.73 13.84 -17.33
C ALA A 206 2.56 13.96 -16.32
N PRO A 207 2.65 14.80 -15.28
CA PRO A 207 1.55 15.04 -14.33
C PRO A 207 0.21 15.35 -14.99
#